data_AF-A0A4V2EJ59-F1
#
_entry.id   AF-A0A4V2EJ59-F1
#
_cell.length_a   1.000
_cell.length_b   1.000
_cell.length_c   1.000
_cell.angle_alpha   90.00
_cell.angle_beta   90.00
_cell.angle_gamma   90.00
#
_symmetry.space_group_name_H-M   'P 1'
#
loop_
_entity.id
_entity.type
_entity.pdbx_description
1 polymer ?
#
loop_
_entity_poly.entity_id
_entity_poly.type
_entity_poly.pdbx_seq_one_letter_code
_entity_poly.pdbx_strand_id
1 'polypeptide(L)'
;MSAKSTIGAKVSLTIIVFSLTIVHFGYTADILASFLGYWFSVLILPITLYALIFVLALKINTNKFSTQQKIELLAFPLFINLVLFGTLYFLVQYGITH
;
A
#
# COMPACT_ATOMS: atom_id res chain seq x y z
N MET A 1 -0.38 7.29 23.61
CA MET A 1 -0.23 8.19 22.44
C MET A 1 -1.61 8.77 22.09
N SER A 2 -1.70 10.05 21.70
CA SER A 2 -2.99 10.69 21.35
C SER A 2 -3.59 10.11 20.06
N ALA A 3 -4.91 10.07 19.95
CA ALA A 3 -5.62 9.67 18.74
C ALA A 3 -5.15 10.47 17.51
N LYS A 4 -4.84 11.76 17.68
CA LYS A 4 -4.32 12.63 16.61
C LYS A 4 -2.99 12.15 16.05
N SER A 5 -2.08 11.66 16.91
CA SER A 5 -0.78 11.11 16.50
C SER A 5 -0.93 9.80 15.72
N THR A 6 -1.91 8.97 16.09
CA THR A 6 -2.18 7.71 15.39
C THR A 6 -2.78 7.96 14.01
N ILE A 7 -3.71 8.93 13.91
CA ILE A 7 -4.27 9.37 12.62
C ILE A 7 -3.17 9.93 11.72
N GLY A 8 -2.29 10.78 12.25
CA GLY A 8 -1.15 11.32 11.51
C GLY A 8 -0.25 10.21 10.94
N ALA A 9 0.07 9.19 11.73
CA ALA A 9 0.85 8.04 11.27
C ALA A 9 0.15 7.24 10.15
N LYS A 10 -1.17 7.02 10.26
CA LYS A 10 -1.97 6.36 9.22
C LYS A 10 -1.91 7.13 7.90
N VAL A 11 -2.11 8.45 7.95
CA VAL A 11 -2.09 9.32 6.78
C VAL A 11 -0.71 9.35 6.13
N SER A 12 0.35 9.57 6.91
CA SER A 12 1.73 9.61 6.38
C SER A 12 2.14 8.29 5.74
N LEU A 13 1.85 7.15 6.39
CA LEU A 13 2.14 5.83 5.81
C LEU A 13 1.37 5.61 4.51
N THR A 14 0.10 6.01 4.46
CA THR A 14 -0.72 5.92 3.25
C THR A 14 -0.11 6.72 2.11
N ILE A 15 0.30 7.97 2.35
CA ILE A 15 0.91 8.83 1.34
C ILE A 15 2.20 8.22 0.80
N ILE A 16 3.11 7.79 1.68
CA ILE A 16 4.40 7.20 1.28
C ILE A 16 4.17 5.99 0.36
N VAL A 17 3.24 5.13 0.75
CA VAL A 17 2.97 3.89 0.05
C VAL A 17 2.29 4.15 -1.29
N PHE A 18 1.36 5.11 -1.31
CA PHE A 18 0.69 5.51 -2.54
C PHE A 18 1.70 6.10 -3.54
N SER A 19 2.60 6.98 -3.09
CA SER A 19 3.67 7.53 -3.93
C SER A 19 4.58 6.43 -4.48
N LEU A 20 4.99 5.47 -3.65
CA LEU A 20 5.80 4.33 -4.10
C LEU A 20 5.06 3.45 -5.12
N THR A 21 3.76 3.27 -4.92
CA THR A 21 2.91 2.51 -5.84
C THR A 21 2.84 3.21 -7.20
N ILE A 22 2.62 4.53 -7.25
CA ILE A 22 2.64 5.31 -8.50
C ILE A 22 3.99 5.18 -9.21
N VAL A 23 5.10 5.33 -8.49
CA VAL A 23 6.45 5.19 -9.06
C VAL A 23 6.63 3.78 -9.63
N HIS A 24 6.23 2.74 -8.89
CA HIS A 24 6.32 1.37 -9.39
C HIS A 24 5.53 1.19 -10.69
N PHE A 25 4.29 1.66 -10.75
CA PHE A 25 3.48 1.62 -11.96
C PHE A 25 4.07 2.41 -13.13
N GLY A 26 4.62 3.58 -12.87
CA GLY A 26 5.16 4.45 -13.92
C GLY A 26 6.49 3.98 -14.52
N TYR A 27 7.28 3.19 -13.78
CA TYR A 27 8.66 2.91 -14.16
C TYR A 27 9.05 1.43 -14.16
N THR A 28 8.52 0.61 -13.25
CA THR A 28 9.04 -0.74 -13.00
C THR A 28 8.02 -1.86 -13.17
N ALA A 29 6.72 -1.55 -13.24
CA ALA A 29 5.65 -2.54 -13.27
C ALA A 29 5.72 -3.45 -14.49
N ASP A 30 5.91 -2.91 -15.69
CA ASP A 30 5.95 -3.72 -16.92
C ASP A 30 7.20 -4.60 -16.99
N ILE A 31 8.34 -4.06 -16.56
CA ILE A 31 9.60 -4.81 -16.46
C ILE A 31 9.39 -5.99 -15.52
N LEU A 32 8.91 -5.76 -14.30
CA LEU A 32 8.68 -6.82 -13.33
C LEU A 32 7.59 -7.80 -13.75
N ALA A 33 6.56 -7.33 -14.47
CA ALA A 33 5.51 -8.18 -15.01
C ALA A 33 6.05 -9.16 -16.06
N SER A 34 7.08 -8.79 -16.83
CA SER A 34 7.72 -9.69 -17.79
C SER A 34 8.48 -10.85 -17.14
N PHE A 35 8.92 -10.70 -15.88
CA PHE A 35 9.65 -11.74 -15.13
C PHE A 35 8.76 -12.55 -14.19
N LEU A 36 7.83 -11.91 -13.50
CA LEU A 36 7.04 -12.51 -12.40
C LEU A 36 5.56 -12.69 -12.76
N GLY A 37 5.13 -12.14 -13.89
CA GLY A 37 3.74 -12.07 -14.29
C GLY A 37 3.02 -10.82 -13.79
N TYR A 38 1.99 -10.41 -14.52
CA TYR A 38 1.26 -9.16 -14.26
C TYR A 38 0.63 -9.16 -12.86
N TRP A 39 0.01 -10.26 -12.44
CA TRP A 39 -0.58 -10.39 -11.09
C TRP A 39 0.43 -10.17 -9.96
N PHE A 40 1.65 -10.70 -10.09
CA PHE A 40 2.68 -10.53 -9.07
C PHE A 40 3.22 -9.11 -9.05
N SER A 41 3.57 -8.57 -10.22
CA SER A 41 4.11 -7.22 -10.33
C SER A 41 3.10 -6.16 -9.88
N VAL A 42 1.85 -6.33 -10.27
CA VAL A 42 0.82 -5.31 -10.13
C VAL A 42 0.14 -5.45 -8.77
N LEU A 43 -0.13 -6.64 -8.24
CA LEU A 43 -0.89 -6.78 -6.99
C LEU A 43 -0.06 -7.24 -5.79
N ILE A 44 0.66 -8.35 -5.93
CA ILE A 44 1.37 -8.98 -4.81
C ILE A 44 2.53 -8.10 -4.34
N LEU A 45 3.35 -7.59 -5.26
CA LEU A 45 4.55 -6.85 -4.91
C LEU A 45 4.25 -5.55 -4.15
N PRO A 46 3.30 -4.69 -4.57
CA PRO A 46 2.94 -3.49 -3.81
C PRO A 46 2.41 -3.81 -2.41
N ILE A 47 1.58 -4.85 -2.27
CA ILE A 47 1.06 -5.31 -0.97
C ILE A 47 2.21 -5.76 -0.05
N THR A 48 3.19 -6.48 -0.60
CA THR A 48 4.32 -7.02 0.17
C THR A 48 5.28 -5.91 0.60
N LEU A 49 5.60 -4.98 -0.30
CA LEU A 49 6.42 -3.80 0.00
C LEU A 49 5.73 -2.91 1.04
N TYR A 50 4.42 -2.75 0.95
CA TYR A 50 3.63 -2.06 1.95
C TYR A 50 3.78 -2.70 3.34
N ALA A 51 3.53 -4.02 3.43
CA ALA A 51 3.64 -4.74 4.68
C ALA A 51 5.05 -4.64 5.27
N LEU A 52 6.09 -4.66 4.42
CA LEU A 52 7.48 -4.48 4.82
C LEU A 52 7.73 -3.10 5.44
N ILE A 53 7.31 -2.02 4.75
CA ILE A 53 7.46 -0.64 5.24
C ILE A 53 6.74 -0.48 6.58
N PHE A 54 5.56 -1.07 6.72
CA PHE A 54 4.81 -1.06 7.95
C PHE A 54 5.54 -1.79 9.10
N VAL A 55 6.05 -3.00 8.85
CA VAL A 55 6.80 -3.77 9.84
C VAL A 55 8.06 -3.01 10.29
N LEU A 56 8.77 -2.37 9.35
CA LEU A 56 9.93 -1.53 9.64
C LEU A 56 9.54 -0.30 10.49
N ALA A 57 8.43 0.38 10.14
CA ALA A 57 7.92 1.53 10.89
C ALA A 57 7.51 1.15 12.34
N LEU A 58 6.93 -0.02 12.53
CA LEU A 58 6.61 -0.55 13.86
C LEU A 58 7.86 -0.95 14.65
N LYS A 59 8.87 -1.53 14.00
CA LYS A 59 10.12 -1.94 14.64
C LYS A 59 10.88 -0.73 15.22
N ILE A 60 10.78 0.43 14.56
CA ILE A 60 11.36 1.69 15.05
C ILE A 60 10.51 2.31 16.19
N ASN A 61 9.22 1.97 16.27
CA ASN A 61 8.26 2.58 17.21
C ASN A 61 7.57 1.55 18.12
N THR A 62 8.28 0.49 18.52
CA THR A 62 7.72 -0.75 19.10
C THR A 62 6.85 -0.53 20.34
N ASN A 63 7.20 0.45 21.17
CA ASN A 63 6.53 0.77 22.44
C ASN A 63 5.52 1.93 22.34
N LYS A 64 5.37 2.56 21.15
CA LYS A 64 4.51 3.75 20.99
C LYS A 64 3.04 3.43 20.70
N PHE A 65 2.75 2.23 20.20
CA PHE A 65 1.41 1.84 19.74
C PHE A 65 0.88 0.62 20.50
N SER A 66 -0.41 0.63 20.84
CA SER A 66 -1.09 -0.56 21.35
C SER A 66 -1.24 -1.62 20.25
N THR A 67 -1.49 -2.87 20.63
CA THR A 67 -1.71 -3.97 19.66
C THR A 67 -2.83 -3.66 18.67
N GLN A 68 -3.93 -3.07 19.13
CA GLN A 68 -5.04 -2.68 18.27
C GLN A 68 -4.65 -1.57 17.28
N GLN A 69 -3.90 -0.55 17.74
CA GLN A 69 -3.39 0.51 16.87
C GLN A 69 -2.41 -0.01 15.82
N LYS A 70 -1.57 -1.00 16.18
CA LYS A 70 -0.66 -1.67 15.24
C LYS A 70 -1.46 -2.37 14.14
N ILE A 71 -2.51 -3.12 14.49
CA ILE A 71 -3.36 -3.78 13.50
C ILE A 71 -4.02 -2.76 12.57
N GLU A 72 -4.58 -1.68 13.12
CA GLU A 72 -5.22 -0.64 12.31
C GLU A 72 -4.24 0.09 11.38
N LEU A 73 -3.00 0.33 11.82
CA LEU A 73 -1.98 1.00 11.01
C LEU A 73 -1.53 0.14 9.82
N LEU A 74 -1.66 -1.20 9.91
CA LEU A 74 -1.43 -2.13 8.79
C LEU A 74 -2.67 -2.27 7.91
N ALA A 75 -3.81 -2.53 8.53
CA ALA A 75 -5.03 -2.91 7.82
C ALA A 75 -5.60 -1.74 7.01
N PHE A 76 -5.54 -0.52 7.55
CA PHE A 76 -6.19 0.64 6.91
C PHE A 76 -5.55 0.99 5.55
N PRO A 77 -4.23 1.15 5.42
CA PRO A 77 -3.65 1.47 4.11
C PRO A 77 -3.62 0.28 3.14
N LEU A 78 -3.61 -0.98 3.63
CA LEU A 78 -3.85 -2.17 2.78
C LEU A 78 -5.24 -2.12 2.16
N PHE A 79 -6.25 -1.83 2.98
CA PHE A 79 -7.63 -1.76 2.52
C PHE A 79 -7.79 -0.66 1.47
N ILE A 80 -7.25 0.54 1.72
CA ILE A 80 -7.27 1.65 0.75
C ILE A 80 -6.58 1.25 -0.56
N ASN A 81 -5.43 0.56 -0.51
CA ASN A 81 -4.75 0.07 -1.71
C ASN A 81 -5.58 -0.96 -2.46
N LEU A 82 -6.18 -1.95 -1.77
CA LEU A 82 -7.05 -2.94 -2.41
C LEU A 82 -8.26 -2.30 -3.11
N VAL A 83 -8.87 -1.30 -2.48
CA VAL A 83 -9.98 -0.53 -3.08
C VAL A 83 -9.52 0.22 -4.32
N LEU A 84 -8.37 0.91 -4.25
CA LEU A 84 -7.76 1.60 -5.40
C LEU A 84 -7.44 0.63 -6.54
N PHE A 85 -6.82 -0.51 -6.23
CA PHE A 85 -6.52 -1.56 -7.18
C PHE A 85 -7.75 -2.13 -7.86
N GLY A 86 -8.77 -2.48 -7.07
CA GLY A 86 -10.04 -2.94 -7.60
C GLY A 86 -10.63 -1.90 -8.55
N THR A 87 -10.67 -0.64 -8.11
CA THR A 87 -11.19 0.47 -8.93
C THR A 87 -10.41 0.64 -10.23
N LEU A 88 -9.07 0.67 -10.18
CA LEU A 88 -8.21 0.80 -11.37
C LEU A 88 -8.34 -0.41 -12.29
N TYR A 89 -8.39 -1.63 -11.76
CA TYR A 89 -8.62 -2.83 -12.57
C TYR A 89 -9.96 -2.79 -13.28
N PHE A 90 -11.03 -2.41 -12.57
CA PHE A 90 -12.35 -2.23 -13.17
C PHE A 90 -12.35 -1.12 -14.22
N LEU A 91 -11.67 0.00 -13.98
CA LEU A 91 -11.51 1.08 -14.95
C LEU A 91 -10.69 0.64 -16.18
N VAL A 92 -9.64 -0.15 -16.01
CA VAL A 92 -8.84 -0.63 -17.16
C VAL A 92 -9.59 -1.70 -17.95
N GLN A 93 -10.33 -2.60 -17.29
CA GLN A 93 -11.05 -3.66 -18.00
C GLN A 93 -12.40 -3.24 -18.58
N TYR A 94 -13.10 -2.34 -17.89
CA TYR A 94 -14.48 -1.96 -18.24
C TYR A 94 -14.64 -0.45 -18.48
N GLY A 95 -13.65 0.36 -18.09
CA GLY A 95 -13.54 1.76 -18.48
C GLY A 95 -12.95 1.86 -19.88
N ILE A 96 -13.78 1.56 -20.87
CA ILE A 96 -13.95 2.32 -22.10
C ILE A 96 -12.63 2.83 -22.73
N THR A 97 -12.16 2.07 -23.72
CA THR A 97 -11.57 2.61 -24.94
C THR A 97 -12.42 3.78 -25.47
N HIS A 98 -12.02 5.01 -25.20
CA HIS A 98 -12.37 6.19 -25.98
C HIS A 98 -11.10 7.00 -26.23
#